data_AF-A0A8H7DK57-F1
#
_entry.id   AF-A0A8H7DK57-F1
#
_cell.length_a   1.000
_cell.length_b   1.000
_cell.length_c   1.000
_cell.angle_alpha   90.00
_cell.angle_beta   90.00
_cell.angle_gamma   90.00
#
_symmetry.space_group_name_H-M   'P 1'
#
loop_
_entity.id
_entity.type
_entity.pdbx_description
1 polymer ?
#
loop_
_entity_poly.entity_id
_entity_poly.type
_entity_poly.pdbx_seq_one_letter_code
_entity_poly.pdbx_strand_id
1 'polypeptide(L)'
;MQRLLWNGLAPLQRHLFRHPRRAFATRMPFVPPSQQMQYNESMTSPWPTAEDLDYEENSDSDSENEYYSDDEPDQTPLRNPPPASPSFYTGRAAYYDQLAQVESAVAHTRSALKMLQLLPLPDFARAVLPSRPAVWKSAKEMGTDLQIPMTSSRYRAMTRLLTQLNEYYRIASAAGCDDLAERTINLLNIFESPAKTAALTRGRRKTLYTDRLGRSYTFGKRKTSTARVWMVPVAIPNEDMEVVDLEKVASLDEAAALLTSQPERFHEPQVVPKSSILINNIPLGEYFAVPADRERIVRPLQIAGLLGAYNVFALVRGGGTTGQSGALAHGIAKGLLVHNPDLADLFRRTKMLRRDPRMVERKKPGLAKARKAYAWVKR
;
A
#
# COMPACT_ATOMS: atom_id res chain seq x y z
N MET A 1 -7.95 -56.73 40.04
CA MET A 1 -6.47 -56.76 40.00
C MET A 1 -6.02 -55.72 38.99
N GLN A 2 -5.89 -54.47 39.42
CA GLN A 2 -4.65 -53.86 39.88
C GLN A 2 -3.67 -53.54 38.73
N ARG A 3 -3.47 -52.22 38.55
CA ARG A 3 -2.21 -51.51 38.29
C ARG A 3 -1.42 -51.92 37.05
N LEU A 4 -1.37 -51.01 36.08
CA LEU A 4 -0.18 -50.69 35.26
C LEU A 4 -0.41 -49.26 34.71
N LEU A 5 -0.13 -48.24 35.53
CA LEU A 5 1.14 -47.49 35.55
C LEU A 5 1.32 -46.58 34.33
N TRP A 6 0.60 -45.46 34.43
CA TRP A 6 1.02 -44.11 34.08
C TRP A 6 2.53 -43.91 34.32
N ASN A 7 3.32 -43.61 33.28
CA ASN A 7 4.66 -43.05 33.39
C ASN A 7 5.06 -42.42 32.05
N GLY A 8 5.44 -41.13 32.08
CA GLY A 8 5.96 -40.44 30.89
C GLY A 8 5.65 -38.95 30.77
N LEU A 9 5.31 -38.25 31.85
CA LEU A 9 5.28 -36.78 31.86
C LEU A 9 6.72 -36.27 32.09
N ALA A 10 7.38 -35.90 31.00
CA ALA A 10 8.67 -35.22 31.02
C ALA A 10 8.54 -33.79 31.60
N PRO A 11 9.42 -33.35 32.52
CA PRO A 11 9.42 -31.98 33.01
C PRO A 11 10.13 -31.08 31.99
N LEU A 12 9.38 -30.26 31.26
CA LEU A 12 9.93 -29.16 30.48
C LEU A 12 10.49 -28.10 31.44
N GLN A 13 11.80 -28.18 31.69
CA GLN A 13 12.60 -27.14 32.31
C GLN A 13 12.38 -25.82 31.58
N ARG A 14 11.76 -24.86 32.27
CA ARG A 14 11.72 -23.45 31.85
C ARG A 14 13.14 -22.89 31.91
N HIS A 15 13.84 -22.93 30.78
CA HIS A 15 15.03 -22.11 30.59
C HIS A 15 14.61 -20.63 30.65
N LEU A 16 14.91 -20.00 31.78
CA LEU A 16 14.91 -18.55 31.95
C LEU A 16 15.93 -17.94 30.98
N PHE A 17 15.46 -17.54 29.79
CA PHE A 17 16.20 -16.63 28.92
C PHE A 17 16.29 -15.28 29.63
N ARG A 18 17.38 -15.06 30.35
CA ARG A 18 17.82 -13.72 30.75
C ARG A 18 18.10 -12.92 29.48
N HIS A 19 17.25 -11.93 29.20
CA HIS A 19 17.54 -10.92 28.18
C HIS A 19 18.87 -10.22 28.52
N PRO A 20 19.80 -10.07 27.56
CA PRO A 20 20.92 -9.17 27.76
C PRO A 20 20.38 -7.73 27.82
N ARG A 21 20.69 -7.04 28.92
CA ARG A 21 20.46 -5.59 29.04
C ARG A 21 21.13 -4.90 27.84
N ARG A 22 20.33 -4.19 27.04
CA ARG A 22 20.82 -3.28 26.01
C ARG A 22 21.62 -2.17 26.69
N ALA A 23 22.94 -2.29 26.71
CA ALA A 23 23.82 -1.17 26.94
C ALA A 23 23.81 -0.30 25.67
N PHE A 24 23.04 0.80 25.69
CA PHE A 24 23.19 1.86 24.71
C PHE A 24 24.47 2.63 25.03
N ALA A 25 25.59 2.16 24.49
CA ALA A 25 26.81 2.93 24.39
C ALA A 25 26.74 3.80 23.12
N THR A 26 26.03 4.93 23.19
CA THR A 26 26.27 6.04 22.26
C THR A 26 27.38 6.90 22.85
N ARG A 27 28.63 6.51 22.62
CA ARG A 27 29.74 7.46 22.66
C ARG A 27 29.67 8.27 21.36
N MET A 28 29.06 9.45 21.43
CA MET A 28 29.34 10.50 20.44
C MET A 28 30.84 10.80 20.52
N PRO A 29 31.58 10.91 19.41
CA PRO A 29 32.94 11.41 19.46
C PRO A 29 32.91 12.84 19.99
N PHE A 30 33.72 13.10 21.02
CA PHE A 30 34.01 14.44 21.52
C PHE A 30 34.63 15.24 20.39
N VAL A 31 33.92 16.26 19.89
CA VAL A 31 34.43 17.23 18.94
C VAL A 31 35.04 18.37 19.76
N PRO A 32 36.34 18.66 19.63
CA PRO A 32 36.97 19.75 20.38
C PRO A 32 36.34 21.11 19.96
N PRO A 33 36.16 22.06 20.90
CA PRO A 33 35.61 23.37 20.62
C PRO A 33 36.72 24.25 20.02
N SER A 34 37.14 23.94 18.80
CA SER A 34 38.15 24.72 18.09
C SER A 34 37.89 24.64 16.59
N GLN A 35 36.68 25.02 16.17
CA GLN A 35 36.32 25.39 14.78
C GLN A 35 34.85 25.85 14.65
N GLN A 36 34.39 26.68 15.60
CA GLN A 36 33.12 27.45 15.47
C GLN A 36 33.34 28.91 15.90
N MET A 37 34.46 29.50 15.47
CA MET A 37 34.63 30.95 15.48
C MET A 37 34.85 31.41 14.05
N GLN A 38 33.74 31.55 13.34
CA GLN A 38 33.52 32.40 12.18
C GLN A 38 32.01 32.29 11.91
N TYR A 39 31.32 33.43 11.83
CA TYR A 39 29.86 33.62 11.85
C TYR A 39 29.22 33.89 13.22
N ASN A 40 29.47 35.09 13.76
CA ASN A 40 28.49 36.18 13.76
C ASN A 40 29.08 37.37 14.53
N GLU A 41 29.99 38.10 13.89
CA GLU A 41 30.55 39.37 14.41
C GLU A 41 29.69 40.59 14.04
N SER A 42 28.47 40.42 13.54
CA SER A 42 27.62 41.54 13.12
C SER A 42 26.21 41.41 13.70
N MET A 43 26.07 41.42 15.03
CA MET A 43 24.81 41.83 15.73
C MET A 43 24.92 41.74 17.26
N THR A 44 25.97 42.32 17.83
CA THR A 44 25.98 42.68 19.26
C THR A 44 26.57 44.08 19.35
N SER A 45 25.72 45.10 19.24
CA SER A 45 26.04 46.39 19.83
C SER A 45 26.10 46.19 21.34
N PRO A 46 27.22 46.52 22.01
CA PRO A 46 27.22 46.62 23.45
C PRO A 46 26.25 47.73 23.86
N TRP A 47 25.49 47.51 24.92
CA TRP A 47 24.86 48.62 25.64
C TRP A 47 25.97 49.59 26.08
N PRO A 48 25.78 50.92 25.96
CA PRO A 48 26.82 51.86 26.32
C PRO A 48 27.14 51.71 27.81
N THR A 49 28.41 51.46 28.10
CA THR A 49 28.94 51.49 29.47
C THR A 49 28.85 52.93 29.97
N ALA A 50 28.50 53.12 31.23
CA ALA A 50 28.15 54.41 31.83
C ALA A 50 29.34 55.41 32.00
N GLU A 51 30.38 55.31 31.17
CA GLU A 51 31.60 56.14 31.26
C GLU A 51 31.83 57.05 30.04
N ASP A 52 31.01 56.97 28.98
CA ASP A 52 31.18 57.77 27.74
C ASP A 52 30.03 58.78 27.50
N LEU A 53 29.50 59.40 28.56
CA LEU A 53 28.66 60.59 28.41
C LEU A 53 29.44 61.82 28.87
N ASP A 54 30.16 62.41 27.91
CA ASP A 54 30.72 63.74 28.03
C ASP A 54 29.57 64.73 28.29
N TYR A 55 29.53 65.23 29.52
CA TYR A 55 28.63 66.31 29.92
C TYR A 55 29.17 67.60 29.26
N GLU A 56 28.71 67.91 28.04
CA GLU A 56 28.94 69.23 27.47
C GLU A 56 28.11 70.25 28.25
N GLU A 57 28.80 70.97 29.12
CA GLU A 57 28.33 72.12 29.89
C GLU A 57 28.10 73.30 28.93
N ASN A 58 26.93 73.34 28.27
CA ASN A 58 26.49 74.53 27.57
C ASN A 58 25.83 75.49 28.58
N SER A 59 26.64 76.44 29.05
CA SER A 59 26.21 77.63 29.77
C SER A 59 25.50 78.63 28.85
N ASP A 60 24.41 79.19 29.37
CA ASP A 60 23.78 80.47 29.05
C ASP A 60 23.01 80.63 27.73
N SER A 61 21.68 80.69 27.83
CA SER A 61 20.93 81.88 27.42
C SER A 61 19.44 81.78 27.78
N ASP A 62 18.93 82.89 28.32
CA ASP A 62 17.54 83.15 28.68
C ASP A 62 16.54 82.78 27.56
N SER A 63 15.53 81.97 27.88
CA SER A 63 14.20 82.11 27.26
C SER A 63 13.14 81.39 28.12
N GLU A 64 12.19 82.22 28.57
CA GLU A 64 10.78 81.94 28.84
C GLU A 64 10.40 80.55 29.37
N ASN A 65 9.95 80.56 30.62
CA ASN A 65 9.20 79.48 31.26
C ASN A 65 7.87 79.28 30.50
N GLU A 66 7.92 78.51 29.41
CA GLU A 66 6.76 78.11 28.63
C GLU A 66 5.95 77.14 29.49
N TYR A 67 4.75 77.58 29.83
CA TYR A 67 3.76 76.85 30.61
C TYR A 67 3.42 75.54 29.88
N TYR A 68 4.02 74.43 30.30
CA TYR A 68 3.62 73.10 29.85
C TYR A 68 2.15 72.92 30.22
N SER A 69 1.31 72.88 29.20
CA SER A 69 -0.11 72.61 29.31
C SER A 69 -0.26 71.10 29.60
N ASP A 70 -0.87 70.75 30.73
CA ASP A 70 -1.12 69.37 31.21
C ASP A 70 -2.15 68.58 30.35
N ASP A 71 -2.16 68.79 29.02
CA ASP A 71 -3.08 68.14 28.08
C ASP A 71 -2.36 67.15 27.13
N GLU A 72 -1.28 66.50 27.59
CA GLU A 72 -0.81 65.25 26.97
C GLU A 72 -1.75 64.12 27.46
N PRO A 73 -2.53 63.46 26.58
CA PRO A 73 -3.45 62.42 27.03
C PRO A 73 -2.65 61.29 27.66
N ASP A 74 -2.90 61.05 28.95
CA ASP A 74 -2.42 59.94 29.77
C ASP A 74 -2.14 58.70 28.90
N GLN A 75 -0.88 58.47 28.53
CA GLN A 75 -0.46 57.24 27.85
C GLN A 75 -0.46 56.11 28.87
N THR A 76 -1.66 55.70 29.29
CA THR A 76 -1.84 54.52 30.13
C THR A 76 -1.18 53.32 29.42
N PRO A 77 -0.26 52.60 30.08
CA PRO A 77 0.40 51.47 29.43
C PRO A 77 -0.66 50.46 29.00
N LEU A 78 -0.75 50.23 27.68
CA LEU A 78 -1.72 49.31 27.10
C LEU A 78 -1.59 47.95 27.77
N ARG A 79 -2.64 47.51 28.46
CA ARG A 79 -2.70 46.15 29.01
C ARG A 79 -2.52 45.17 27.87
N ASN A 80 -1.58 44.23 28.02
CA ASN A 80 -1.43 43.16 27.06
C ASN A 80 -2.78 42.46 26.83
N PRO A 81 -3.20 42.24 25.58
CA PRO A 81 -4.46 41.59 25.31
C PRO A 81 -4.45 40.16 25.88
N PRO A 82 -5.61 39.62 26.28
CA PRO A 82 -5.70 38.25 26.71
C PRO A 82 -5.21 37.31 25.60
N PRO A 83 -4.66 36.13 25.95
CA PRO A 83 -4.20 35.18 24.95
C PRO A 83 -5.34 34.77 24.01
N ALA A 84 -5.01 34.57 22.73
CA ALA A 84 -6.01 34.31 21.69
C ALA A 84 -6.77 32.99 21.85
N SER A 85 -6.18 31.99 22.53
CA SER A 85 -6.78 30.66 22.70
C SER A 85 -7.00 30.27 24.16
N PRO A 86 -8.08 29.52 24.46
CA PRO A 86 -8.37 29.08 25.82
C PRO A 86 -7.34 28.06 26.33
N SER A 87 -6.71 27.30 25.43
CA SER A 87 -5.70 26.30 25.79
C SER A 87 -4.26 26.85 25.77
N PHE A 88 -4.08 28.18 25.77
CA PHE A 88 -2.77 28.84 25.75
C PHE A 88 -1.79 28.30 26.80
N TYR A 89 -2.24 28.14 28.04
CA TYR A 89 -1.40 27.69 29.17
C TYR A 89 -1.03 26.20 29.15
N THR A 90 -1.50 25.43 28.17
CA THR A 90 -1.15 23.99 28.02
C THR A 90 0.22 23.77 27.39
N GLY A 91 0.86 24.83 26.89
CA GLY A 91 2.12 24.79 26.13
C GLY A 91 1.98 24.21 24.71
N ARG A 92 0.78 23.76 24.32
CA ARG A 92 0.49 23.14 23.02
C ARG A 92 -0.91 23.51 22.53
N ALA A 93 -1.21 24.80 22.58
CA ALA A 93 -2.56 25.30 22.39
C ALA A 93 -3.19 24.85 21.06
N ALA A 94 -2.44 25.00 19.95
CA ALA A 94 -2.91 24.61 18.62
C ALA A 94 -3.41 23.17 18.52
N TYR A 95 -2.79 22.22 19.24
CA TYR A 95 -3.26 20.83 19.26
C TYR A 95 -4.55 20.67 20.08
N TYR A 96 -4.61 21.26 21.27
CA TYR A 96 -5.76 21.08 22.16
C TYR A 96 -6.98 21.87 21.70
N ASP A 97 -6.81 23.02 21.08
CA ASP A 97 -7.91 23.77 20.44
C ASP A 97 -8.54 22.94 19.31
N GLN A 98 -7.70 22.34 18.45
CA GLN A 98 -8.16 21.46 17.38
C GLN A 98 -8.78 20.17 17.92
N LEU A 99 -8.22 19.59 18.99
CA LEU A 99 -8.78 18.41 19.64
C LEU A 99 -10.17 18.74 20.20
N ALA A 100 -10.33 19.86 20.91
CA ALA A 100 -11.60 20.32 21.46
C ALA A 100 -12.62 20.63 20.36
N GLN A 101 -12.18 21.18 19.22
CA GLN A 101 -13.03 21.37 18.05
C GLN A 101 -13.57 20.03 17.51
N VAL A 102 -12.72 19.01 17.39
CA VAL A 102 -13.16 17.67 16.94
C VAL A 102 -14.05 17.00 17.99
N GLU A 103 -13.72 17.10 19.28
CA GLU A 103 -14.52 16.54 20.38
C GLU A 103 -15.92 17.16 20.43
N SER A 104 -16.01 18.48 20.34
CA SER A 104 -17.30 19.19 20.28
C SER A 104 -18.09 18.79 19.04
N ALA A 105 -17.45 18.64 17.87
CA ALA A 105 -18.11 18.16 16.66
C ALA A 105 -18.66 16.73 16.83
N VAL A 106 -17.89 15.82 17.44
CA VAL A 106 -18.33 14.46 17.78
C VAL A 106 -19.51 14.48 18.76
N ALA A 107 -19.48 15.35 19.77
CA ALA A 107 -20.56 15.48 20.74
C ALA A 107 -21.84 16.03 20.10
N HIS A 108 -21.76 17.13 19.35
CA HIS A 108 -22.90 17.76 18.67
C HIS A 108 -23.55 16.80 17.66
N THR A 109 -22.75 16.14 16.84
CA THR A 109 -23.24 15.19 15.82
C THR A 109 -23.89 13.97 16.46
N ARG A 110 -23.28 13.43 17.53
CA ARG A 110 -23.87 12.34 18.30
C ARG A 110 -25.22 12.74 18.89
N SER A 111 -25.31 13.93 19.48
CA SER A 111 -26.56 14.43 20.08
C SER A 111 -27.64 14.61 19.02
N ALA A 112 -27.31 15.23 17.88
CA ALA A 112 -28.25 15.39 16.77
C ALA A 112 -28.73 14.04 16.21
N LEU A 113 -27.83 13.08 15.97
CA LEU A 113 -28.20 11.73 15.51
C LEU A 113 -29.05 10.97 16.54
N LYS A 114 -28.83 11.18 17.84
CA LYS A 114 -29.68 10.62 18.90
C LYS A 114 -31.07 11.25 18.91
N MET A 115 -31.18 12.57 18.72
CA MET A 115 -32.48 13.25 18.62
C MET A 115 -33.28 12.73 17.43
N LEU A 116 -32.61 12.43 16.31
CA LEU A 116 -33.18 11.80 15.13
C LEU A 116 -33.42 10.27 15.27
N GLN A 117 -33.15 9.69 16.44
CA GLN A 117 -33.30 8.26 16.74
C GLN A 117 -32.49 7.32 15.83
N LEU A 118 -31.42 7.81 15.19
CA LEU A 118 -30.54 7.02 14.33
C LEU A 118 -29.44 6.27 15.11
N LEU A 119 -29.24 6.61 16.38
CA LEU A 119 -28.30 5.96 17.28
C LEU A 119 -29.03 5.37 18.51
N PRO A 120 -28.64 4.17 18.98
CA PRO A 120 -27.53 3.35 18.52
C PRO A 120 -27.87 2.50 17.29
N LEU A 121 -26.96 2.47 16.31
CA LEU A 121 -27.11 1.62 15.12
C LEU A 121 -26.48 0.23 15.38
N PRO A 122 -27.17 -0.88 15.06
CA PRO A 122 -26.60 -2.21 15.22
C PRO A 122 -25.46 -2.47 14.22
N ASP A 123 -24.54 -3.38 14.56
CA ASP A 123 -23.30 -3.59 13.80
C ASP A 123 -23.54 -4.08 12.36
N PHE A 124 -24.59 -4.87 12.13
CA PHE A 124 -24.97 -5.28 10.77
C PHE A 124 -25.39 -4.09 9.92
N ALA A 125 -26.16 -3.15 10.47
CA ALA A 125 -26.60 -1.95 9.74
C ALA A 125 -25.41 -1.02 9.46
N ARG A 126 -24.46 -0.89 10.41
CA ARG A 126 -23.20 -0.14 10.20
C ARG A 126 -22.36 -0.70 9.04
N ALA A 127 -22.37 -2.02 8.85
CA ALA A 127 -21.62 -2.69 7.79
C ALA A 127 -22.20 -2.45 6.39
N VAL A 128 -23.52 -2.26 6.28
CA VAL A 128 -24.22 -2.03 5.00
C VAL A 128 -24.09 -0.59 4.50
N LEU A 129 -23.85 0.38 5.39
CA LEU A 129 -23.70 1.80 5.02
C LEU A 129 -22.61 2.02 3.96
N PRO A 130 -22.81 2.93 3.00
CA PRO A 130 -21.81 3.24 1.99
C PRO A 130 -20.46 3.56 2.62
N SER A 131 -19.40 2.92 2.12
CA SER A 131 -18.06 3.07 2.69
C SER A 131 -17.43 4.38 2.22
N ARG A 132 -17.08 5.26 3.16
CA ARG A 132 -16.15 6.38 2.91
C ARG A 132 -14.75 5.95 3.39
N PRO A 133 -13.82 5.59 2.49
CA PRO A 133 -12.48 5.21 2.90
C PRO A 133 -11.74 6.48 3.37
N ALA A 134 -11.55 6.59 4.68
CA ALA A 134 -10.82 7.71 5.28
C ALA A 134 -9.31 7.41 5.29
N VAL A 135 -8.53 8.34 4.76
CA VAL A 135 -7.07 8.33 4.86
C VAL A 135 -6.66 9.61 5.55
N TRP A 136 -6.41 9.52 6.85
CA TRP A 136 -5.99 10.67 7.65
C TRP A 136 -4.56 11.09 7.31
N LYS A 137 -4.25 12.36 7.51
CA LYS A 137 -2.87 12.87 7.45
C LYS A 137 -1.94 12.02 8.30
N SER A 138 -0.71 11.83 7.82
CA SER A 138 0.30 11.12 8.59
C SER A 138 0.66 11.89 9.87
N ALA A 139 1.26 11.22 10.87
CA ALA A 139 1.63 11.90 12.10
C ALA A 139 2.63 13.06 11.88
N LYS A 140 3.44 12.97 10.82
CA LYS A 140 4.38 14.02 10.42
C LYS A 140 3.64 15.20 9.76
N GLU A 141 2.74 14.93 8.82
CA GLU A 141 1.92 15.96 8.14
C GLU A 141 1.05 16.74 9.13
N MET A 142 0.34 16.05 10.01
CA MET A 142 -0.48 16.74 11.02
C MET A 142 0.38 17.47 12.05
N GLY A 143 1.62 17.00 12.31
CA GLY A 143 2.58 17.74 13.12
C GLY A 143 3.08 19.02 12.46
N THR A 144 3.28 19.01 11.13
CA THR A 144 3.65 20.23 10.38
C THR A 144 2.51 21.24 10.34
N ASP A 145 1.27 20.79 10.15
CA ASP A 145 0.10 21.66 10.12
C ASP A 145 -0.14 22.36 11.47
N LEU A 146 0.04 21.62 12.57
CA LEU A 146 -0.12 22.14 13.94
C LEU A 146 1.15 22.77 14.50
N GLN A 147 2.23 22.83 13.73
CA GLN A 147 3.55 23.34 14.13
C GLN A 147 4.10 22.70 15.42
N ILE A 148 3.73 21.44 15.69
CA ILE A 148 4.10 20.71 16.91
C ILE A 148 4.61 19.31 16.55
N PRO A 149 5.75 18.85 17.11
CA PRO A 149 6.17 17.47 16.94
C PRO A 149 5.15 16.54 17.61
N MET A 150 4.50 15.69 16.82
CA MET A 150 3.41 14.87 17.31
C MET A 150 3.90 13.53 17.86
N THR A 151 3.49 13.23 19.10
CA THR A 151 3.71 11.93 19.74
C THR A 151 2.68 10.91 19.24
N SER A 152 3.05 9.62 19.23
CA SER A 152 2.15 8.54 18.84
C SER A 152 0.83 8.50 19.62
N SER A 153 0.86 8.77 20.93
CA SER A 153 -0.35 8.82 21.78
C SER A 153 -1.34 9.91 21.32
N ARG A 154 -0.85 11.13 21.10
CA ARG A 154 -1.66 12.27 20.65
C ARG A 154 -2.25 12.06 19.26
N TYR A 155 -1.46 11.47 18.36
CA TYR A 155 -1.95 11.10 17.03
C TYR A 155 -3.07 10.06 17.12
N ARG A 156 -2.92 9.04 17.96
CA ARG A 156 -3.97 8.03 18.20
C ARG A 156 -5.23 8.62 18.81
N ALA A 157 -5.10 9.55 19.76
CA ALA A 157 -6.22 10.24 20.37
C ALA A 157 -7.03 11.03 19.32
N MET A 158 -6.33 11.82 18.51
CA MET A 158 -6.94 12.60 17.43
C MET A 158 -7.60 11.69 16.37
N THR A 159 -6.87 10.69 15.87
CA THR A 159 -7.39 9.77 14.84
C THR A 159 -8.57 8.95 15.32
N ARG A 160 -8.63 8.56 16.60
CA ARG A 160 -9.81 7.89 17.19
C ARG A 160 -11.07 8.74 17.06
N LEU A 161 -10.97 10.03 17.36
CA LEU A 161 -12.10 10.94 17.24
C LEU A 161 -12.49 11.19 15.79
N LEU A 162 -11.50 11.36 14.89
CA LEU A 162 -11.76 11.49 13.45
C LEU A 162 -12.43 10.24 12.87
N THR A 163 -12.01 9.04 13.28
CA THR A 163 -12.69 7.79 12.86
C THR A 163 -14.12 7.72 13.36
N GLN A 164 -14.38 8.18 14.59
CA GLN A 164 -15.73 8.22 15.15
C GLN A 164 -16.62 9.24 14.42
N LEU A 165 -16.08 10.43 14.13
CA LEU A 165 -16.78 11.46 13.37
C LEU A 165 -17.10 11.00 11.94
N ASN A 166 -16.19 10.26 11.30
CA ASN A 166 -16.41 9.66 9.99
C ASN A 166 -17.52 8.60 10.00
N GLU A 167 -17.68 7.84 11.09
CA GLU A 167 -18.80 6.92 11.25
C GLU A 167 -20.14 7.69 11.33
N TYR A 168 -20.20 8.76 12.11
CA TYR A 168 -21.40 9.59 12.21
C TYR A 168 -21.75 10.28 10.88
N TYR A 169 -20.76 10.73 10.13
CA TYR A 169 -20.98 11.23 8.76
C TYR A 169 -21.61 10.16 7.87
N ARG A 170 -21.13 8.90 7.90
CA ARG A 170 -21.71 7.81 7.10
C ARG A 170 -23.18 7.56 7.45
N ILE A 171 -23.52 7.62 8.73
CA ILE A 171 -24.90 7.46 9.21
C ILE A 171 -25.76 8.65 8.73
N ALA A 172 -25.29 9.87 8.94
CA ALA A 172 -26.01 11.09 8.56
C ALA A 172 -26.28 11.17 7.05
N SER A 173 -25.27 10.85 6.24
CA SER A 173 -25.38 10.85 4.77
C SER A 173 -26.35 9.78 4.27
N ALA A 174 -26.37 8.60 4.89
CA ALA A 174 -27.32 7.55 4.51
C ALA A 174 -28.76 7.85 4.96
N ALA A 175 -28.93 8.64 6.02
CA ALA A 175 -30.22 9.08 6.51
C ALA A 175 -30.78 10.32 5.77
N GLY A 176 -30.01 10.93 4.86
CA GLY A 176 -30.42 12.15 4.13
C GLY A 176 -30.35 13.44 4.96
N CYS A 177 -29.55 13.45 6.03
CA CYS A 177 -29.33 14.66 6.84
C CYS A 177 -28.18 15.48 6.27
N ASP A 178 -28.45 16.19 5.17
CA ASP A 178 -27.42 16.87 4.37
C ASP A 178 -26.66 17.95 5.15
N ASP A 179 -27.35 18.83 5.89
CA ASP A 179 -26.71 19.89 6.69
C ASP A 179 -25.69 19.36 7.70
N LEU A 180 -26.03 18.25 8.36
CA LEU A 180 -25.15 17.63 9.35
C LEU A 180 -23.99 16.91 8.66
N ALA A 181 -24.26 16.28 7.52
CA ALA A 181 -23.24 15.64 6.70
C ALA A 181 -22.24 16.69 6.15
N GLU A 182 -22.71 17.86 5.72
CA GLU A 182 -21.87 18.97 5.23
C GLU A 182 -20.98 19.58 6.31
N ARG A 183 -21.53 19.82 7.51
CA ARG A 183 -20.73 20.34 8.64
C ARG A 183 -19.63 19.35 9.02
N THR A 184 -19.95 18.06 9.06
CA THR A 184 -18.97 17.02 9.43
C THR A 184 -17.93 16.80 8.34
N ILE A 185 -18.30 16.75 7.07
CA ILE A 185 -17.34 16.57 5.97
C ILE A 185 -16.38 17.74 5.88
N ASN A 186 -16.84 18.98 6.09
CA ASN A 186 -15.98 20.16 6.07
C ASN A 186 -14.89 20.09 7.14
N LEU A 187 -15.22 19.65 8.35
CA LEU A 187 -14.23 19.41 9.40
C LEU A 187 -13.31 18.23 9.08
N LEU A 188 -13.84 17.13 8.57
CA LEU A 188 -13.04 15.95 8.23
C LEU A 188 -12.02 16.25 7.11
N ASN A 189 -12.41 17.03 6.10
CA ASN A 189 -11.56 17.38 4.96
C ASN A 189 -10.27 18.12 5.39
N ILE A 190 -10.30 18.89 6.49
CA ILE A 190 -9.12 19.55 7.06
C ILE A 190 -8.05 18.53 7.47
N PHE A 191 -8.46 17.35 7.96
CA PHE A 191 -7.58 16.30 8.46
C PHE A 191 -7.33 15.15 7.49
N GLU A 192 -7.94 15.19 6.29
CA GLU A 192 -7.69 14.22 5.24
C GLU A 192 -6.30 14.43 4.62
N SER A 193 -5.62 13.32 4.30
CA SER A 193 -4.31 13.40 3.66
C SER A 193 -4.46 13.92 2.22
N PRO A 194 -3.62 14.87 1.77
CA PRO A 194 -3.60 15.30 0.37
C PRO A 194 -3.26 14.15 -0.57
N ALA A 195 -2.55 13.12 -0.08
CA ALA A 195 -2.18 11.93 -0.84
C ALA A 195 -3.25 10.81 -0.80
N LYS A 196 -4.50 11.09 -0.40
CA LYS A 196 -5.57 10.09 -0.26
C LYS A 196 -5.80 9.26 -1.52
N THR A 197 -5.88 9.89 -2.69
CA THR A 197 -6.07 9.18 -3.98
C THR A 197 -4.91 8.23 -4.28
N ALA A 198 -3.68 8.68 -4.07
CA ALA A 198 -2.48 7.88 -4.22
C ALA A 198 -2.42 6.73 -3.19
N ALA A 199 -2.88 6.95 -1.95
CA ALA A 199 -2.95 5.93 -0.91
C ALA A 199 -4.00 4.85 -1.21
N LEU A 200 -5.17 5.22 -1.73
CA LEU A 200 -6.23 4.28 -2.11
C LEU A 200 -5.91 3.46 -3.36
N THR A 201 -5.14 4.06 -4.28
CA THR A 201 -4.63 3.37 -5.47
C THR A 201 -3.39 2.52 -5.17
N ARG A 202 -2.66 2.82 -4.09
CA ARG A 202 -1.48 2.06 -3.67
C ARG A 202 -1.84 0.58 -3.49
N GLY A 203 -1.19 -0.28 -4.27
CA GLY A 203 -1.40 -1.73 -4.21
C GLY A 203 -2.47 -2.28 -5.16
N ARG A 204 -3.30 -1.41 -5.77
CA ARG A 204 -4.12 -1.83 -6.91
C ARG A 204 -3.19 -2.08 -8.10
N ARG A 205 -3.29 -3.26 -8.70
CA ARG A 205 -2.51 -3.59 -9.89
C ARG A 205 -3.13 -2.89 -11.10
N LYS A 206 -2.29 -2.46 -12.05
CA LYS A 206 -2.75 -1.99 -13.35
C LYS A 206 -3.47 -3.14 -14.05
N THR A 207 -4.69 -2.89 -14.56
CA THR A 207 -5.41 -3.84 -15.40
C THR A 207 -4.59 -4.07 -16.68
N LEU A 208 -4.37 -5.34 -17.01
CA LEU A 208 -3.70 -5.72 -18.24
C LEU A 208 -4.78 -5.87 -19.32
N TYR A 209 -4.48 -5.40 -20.52
CA TYR A 209 -5.40 -5.44 -21.66
C TYR A 209 -4.91 -6.46 -22.69
N THR A 210 -5.83 -7.04 -23.46
CA THR A 210 -5.54 -7.89 -24.62
C THR A 210 -5.44 -7.04 -25.87
N ASP A 211 -4.46 -7.29 -26.73
CA ASP A 211 -4.31 -6.56 -27.99
C ASP A 211 -5.54 -6.73 -28.91
N ARG A 212 -5.61 -5.94 -30.00
CA ARG A 212 -6.66 -6.04 -31.03
C ARG A 212 -6.82 -7.46 -31.60
N LEU A 213 -5.75 -8.26 -31.59
CA LEU A 213 -5.70 -9.65 -32.06
C LEU A 213 -6.07 -10.68 -30.97
N GLY A 214 -6.61 -10.24 -29.83
CA GLY A 214 -6.96 -11.12 -28.71
C GLY A 214 -5.76 -11.73 -27.97
N ARG A 215 -4.54 -11.21 -28.21
CA ARG A 215 -3.31 -11.72 -27.61
C ARG A 215 -3.00 -10.98 -26.32
N SER A 216 -2.53 -11.67 -25.28
CA SER A 216 -1.99 -11.01 -24.09
C SER A 216 -0.46 -10.95 -24.16
N TYR A 217 0.10 -9.76 -23.95
CA TYR A 217 1.54 -9.56 -23.83
C TYR A 217 1.96 -9.47 -22.36
N THR A 218 2.89 -10.34 -21.95
CA THR A 218 3.37 -10.37 -20.57
C THR A 218 4.87 -10.63 -20.47
N PHE A 219 5.38 -10.44 -19.25
CA PHE A 219 6.80 -10.47 -18.99
C PHE A 219 7.16 -11.16 -17.68
N GLY A 220 8.14 -12.07 -17.79
CA GLY A 220 8.68 -12.88 -16.69
C GLY A 220 10.18 -12.66 -16.50
N LYS A 221 10.62 -12.73 -15.23
CA LYS A 221 12.05 -12.66 -14.85
C LYS A 221 12.35 -13.67 -13.76
N ARG A 222 13.50 -14.34 -13.89
CA ARG A 222 14.09 -15.16 -12.82
C ARG A 222 15.61 -15.13 -12.94
N LYS A 223 16.30 -14.81 -11.84
CA LYS A 223 17.75 -14.54 -11.86
C LYS A 223 18.09 -13.54 -12.98
N THR A 224 18.95 -13.92 -13.92
CA THR A 224 19.34 -13.14 -15.11
C THR A 224 18.47 -13.43 -16.34
N SER A 225 17.60 -14.44 -16.29
CA SER A 225 16.72 -14.80 -17.40
C SER A 225 15.51 -13.88 -17.50
N THR A 226 15.19 -13.49 -18.73
CA THR A 226 14.03 -12.66 -19.08
C THR A 226 13.20 -13.38 -20.13
N ALA A 227 11.88 -13.35 -19.99
CA ALA A 227 10.95 -13.98 -20.90
C ALA A 227 9.84 -12.99 -21.29
N ARG A 228 9.67 -12.76 -22.59
CA ARG A 228 8.52 -12.07 -23.17
C ARG A 228 7.56 -13.14 -23.67
N VAL A 229 6.29 -13.06 -23.28
CA VAL A 229 5.31 -14.10 -23.56
C VAL A 229 4.08 -13.47 -24.19
N TRP A 230 3.67 -14.01 -25.33
CA TRP A 230 2.41 -13.74 -25.99
C TRP A 230 1.53 -14.98 -25.87
N MET A 231 0.31 -14.80 -25.37
CA MET A 231 -0.67 -15.88 -25.29
C MET A 231 -1.89 -15.53 -26.12
N VAL A 232 -2.45 -16.55 -26.77
CA VAL A 232 -3.67 -16.45 -27.57
C VAL A 232 -4.55 -17.64 -27.22
N PRO A 233 -5.86 -17.46 -26.98
CA PRO A 233 -6.75 -18.61 -26.82
C PRO A 233 -6.73 -19.46 -28.10
N VAL A 234 -6.76 -20.79 -27.95
CA VAL A 234 -6.92 -21.67 -29.10
C VAL A 234 -8.35 -21.50 -29.62
N ALA A 235 -8.48 -21.21 -30.92
CA ALA A 235 -9.78 -21.23 -31.56
C ALA A 235 -10.30 -22.67 -31.51
N ILE A 236 -11.35 -22.90 -30.74
CA ILE A 236 -12.17 -24.09 -30.92
C ILE A 236 -12.81 -23.87 -32.29
N PRO A 237 -12.62 -24.76 -33.28
CA PRO A 237 -13.44 -24.69 -34.48
C PRO A 237 -14.88 -24.76 -33.97
N ASN A 238 -15.62 -23.67 -34.12
CA ASN A 238 -17.05 -23.74 -33.93
C ASN A 238 -17.46 -24.82 -34.91
N GLU A 239 -17.93 -25.95 -34.40
CA GLU A 239 -18.92 -26.70 -35.16
C GLU A 239 -19.95 -25.63 -35.50
N ASP A 240 -20.01 -25.24 -36.77
CA ASP A 240 -21.24 -24.72 -37.30
C ASP A 240 -22.25 -25.79 -36.90
N MET A 241 -22.94 -25.55 -35.79
CA MET A 241 -24.10 -26.33 -35.42
C MET A 241 -25.05 -26.04 -36.56
N GLU A 242 -24.92 -26.79 -37.65
CA GLU A 242 -26.02 -27.13 -38.52
C GLU A 242 -27.01 -27.82 -37.59
N VAL A 243 -27.79 -27.01 -36.88
CA VAL A 243 -29.04 -27.44 -36.29
C VAL A 243 -29.82 -27.91 -37.49
N VAL A 244 -29.78 -29.21 -37.74
CA VAL A 244 -30.65 -29.82 -38.74
C VAL A 244 -32.05 -29.54 -38.23
N ASP A 245 -32.73 -28.59 -38.86
CA ASP A 245 -34.11 -28.24 -38.55
C ASP A 245 -34.96 -29.52 -38.71
N LEU A 246 -35.23 -30.19 -37.60
CA LEU A 246 -36.01 -31.44 -37.52
C LEU A 246 -37.46 -31.25 -38.00
N GLU A 247 -37.88 -30.03 -38.28
CA GLU A 247 -39.22 -29.67 -38.78
C GLU A 247 -39.43 -30.00 -40.27
N LYS A 248 -38.39 -30.44 -41.00
CA LYS A 248 -38.51 -30.83 -42.43
C LYS A 248 -38.72 -32.32 -42.69
N VAL A 249 -38.94 -33.14 -41.66
CA VAL A 249 -39.24 -34.57 -41.83
C VAL A 249 -40.75 -34.77 -41.77
N ALA A 250 -41.40 -34.89 -42.93
CA ALA A 250 -42.86 -34.91 -43.06
C ALA A 250 -43.50 -36.28 -42.75
N SER A 251 -42.72 -37.36 -42.63
CA SER A 251 -43.23 -38.70 -42.33
C SER A 251 -42.19 -39.63 -41.69
N LEU A 252 -42.64 -40.57 -40.85
CA LEU A 252 -41.80 -41.58 -40.19
C LEU A 252 -41.11 -42.53 -41.18
N ASP A 253 -41.74 -42.80 -42.34
CA ASP A 253 -41.21 -43.69 -43.38
C ASP A 253 -40.05 -43.04 -44.17
N GLU A 254 -40.10 -41.73 -44.41
CA GLU A 254 -39.00 -40.99 -45.04
C GLU A 254 -37.77 -40.87 -44.12
N ALA A 255 -38.00 -40.78 -42.80
CA ALA A 255 -36.94 -40.79 -41.79
C ALA A 255 -36.19 -42.13 -41.76
N ALA A 256 -36.92 -43.24 -41.85
CA ALA A 256 -36.36 -44.59 -41.84
C ALA A 256 -35.56 -44.90 -43.14
N ALA A 257 -36.02 -44.39 -44.28
CA ALA A 257 -35.31 -44.51 -45.56
C ALA A 257 -33.99 -43.72 -45.56
N LEU A 258 -33.99 -42.50 -45.03
CA LEU A 258 -32.77 -41.67 -44.90
C LEU A 258 -31.73 -42.25 -43.94
N LEU A 259 -32.16 -42.99 -42.91
CA LEU A 259 -31.27 -43.69 -41.97
C LEU A 259 -30.66 -44.96 -42.60
N THR A 260 -31.40 -45.65 -43.48
CA THR A 260 -30.97 -46.88 -44.15
C THR A 260 -30.02 -46.60 -45.33
N SER A 261 -30.12 -45.42 -45.95
CA SER A 261 -29.27 -45.03 -47.08
C SER A 261 -28.01 -44.24 -46.70
N GLN A 262 -27.69 -44.06 -45.41
CA GLN A 262 -26.45 -43.39 -45.04
C GLN A 262 -25.30 -44.39 -45.23
N PRO A 263 -24.41 -44.22 -46.24
CA PRO A 263 -23.14 -44.94 -46.20
C PRO A 263 -22.49 -44.55 -44.87
N GLU A 264 -22.02 -45.55 -44.10
CA GLU A 264 -21.24 -45.41 -42.88
C GLU A 264 -20.48 -44.08 -42.90
N ARG A 265 -21.06 -43.04 -42.28
CA ARG A 265 -20.43 -41.72 -42.22
C ARG A 265 -19.25 -41.94 -41.31
N PHE A 266 -18.09 -42.23 -41.91
CA PHE A 266 -16.80 -42.05 -41.26
C PHE A 266 -16.87 -40.66 -40.64
N HIS A 267 -17.09 -40.59 -39.33
CA HIS A 267 -17.07 -39.32 -38.62
C HIS A 267 -15.74 -38.69 -39.01
N GLU A 268 -15.79 -37.56 -39.69
CA GLU A 268 -14.57 -36.80 -39.96
C GLU A 268 -13.84 -36.68 -38.63
N PRO A 269 -12.54 -37.02 -38.58
CA PRO A 269 -11.82 -37.04 -37.33
C PRO A 269 -11.94 -35.66 -36.71
N GLN A 270 -12.66 -35.57 -35.58
CA GLN A 270 -12.88 -34.31 -34.89
C GLN A 270 -11.53 -33.61 -34.73
N VAL A 271 -11.40 -32.40 -35.28
CA VAL A 271 -10.17 -31.63 -35.25
C VAL A 271 -9.97 -31.18 -33.80
N VAL A 272 -9.32 -32.02 -33.01
CA VAL A 272 -8.98 -31.70 -31.62
C VAL A 272 -8.08 -30.47 -31.61
N PRO A 273 -8.47 -29.38 -30.91
CA PRO A 273 -7.68 -28.16 -30.87
C PRO A 273 -6.30 -28.46 -30.27
N LYS A 274 -5.24 -28.33 -31.08
CA LYS A 274 -3.87 -28.58 -30.65
C LYS A 274 -3.28 -27.29 -30.08
N SER A 275 -2.92 -27.29 -28.80
CA SER A 275 -2.13 -26.21 -28.22
C SER A 275 -0.67 -26.30 -28.64
N SER A 276 -0.13 -25.20 -29.15
CA SER A 276 1.29 -25.07 -29.48
C SER A 276 2.00 -24.14 -28.50
N ILE A 277 3.14 -24.60 -27.98
CA ILE A 277 4.05 -23.80 -27.14
C ILE A 277 5.38 -23.68 -27.88
N LEU A 278 5.65 -22.47 -28.36
CA LEU A 278 6.86 -22.12 -29.11
C LEU A 278 7.74 -21.20 -28.27
N ILE A 279 9.02 -21.56 -28.14
CA ILE A 279 10.03 -20.81 -27.39
C ILE A 279 11.17 -20.48 -28.35
N ASN A 280 11.40 -19.20 -28.62
CA ASN A 280 12.38 -18.74 -29.60
C ASN A 280 12.23 -19.42 -30.97
N ASN A 281 10.98 -19.58 -31.43
CA ASN A 281 10.59 -20.26 -32.68
C ASN A 281 10.85 -21.79 -32.70
N ILE A 282 11.20 -22.40 -31.57
CA ILE A 282 11.46 -23.83 -31.44
C ILE A 282 10.37 -24.45 -30.54
N PRO A 283 9.86 -25.66 -30.83
CA PRO A 283 8.87 -26.31 -29.98
C PRO A 283 9.41 -26.59 -28.56
N LEU A 284 8.52 -26.55 -27.56
CA LEU A 284 8.85 -26.75 -26.14
C LEU A 284 9.69 -28.01 -25.87
N GLY A 285 9.38 -29.11 -26.55
CA GLY A 285 10.07 -30.39 -26.39
C GLY A 285 11.54 -30.34 -26.81
N GLU A 286 11.82 -29.63 -27.91
CA GLU A 286 13.17 -29.54 -28.47
C GLU A 286 14.01 -28.51 -27.71
N TYR A 287 13.43 -27.35 -27.35
CA TYR A 287 14.17 -26.30 -26.65
C TYR A 287 14.60 -26.70 -25.23
N PHE A 288 13.69 -27.31 -24.45
CA PHE A 288 13.99 -27.77 -23.10
C PHE A 288 14.14 -29.29 -23.10
N ALA A 289 15.36 -29.81 -23.10
CA ALA A 289 15.61 -31.25 -23.04
C ALA A 289 15.14 -31.89 -21.71
N VAL A 290 15.26 -31.16 -20.60
CA VAL A 290 14.95 -31.68 -19.25
C VAL A 290 13.44 -31.64 -18.99
N PRO A 291 12.80 -32.79 -18.66
CA PRO A 291 11.35 -32.84 -18.46
C PRO A 291 10.87 -31.97 -17.29
N ALA A 292 11.66 -31.85 -16.21
CA ALA A 292 11.34 -30.99 -15.07
C ALA A 292 11.26 -29.49 -15.44
N ASP A 293 11.99 -29.04 -16.46
CA ASP A 293 11.87 -27.67 -16.95
C ASP A 293 10.59 -27.48 -17.79
N ARG A 294 10.20 -28.48 -18.58
CA ARG A 294 8.92 -28.48 -19.32
C ARG A 294 7.73 -28.45 -18.36
N GLU A 295 7.76 -29.29 -17.33
CA GLU A 295 6.70 -29.33 -16.31
C GLU A 295 6.55 -27.97 -15.61
N ARG A 296 7.66 -27.30 -15.29
CA ARG A 296 7.62 -25.96 -14.67
C ARG A 296 6.91 -24.93 -15.55
N ILE A 297 7.11 -24.99 -16.87
CA ILE A 297 6.50 -24.07 -17.85
C ILE A 297 5.00 -24.33 -17.97
N VAL A 298 4.59 -25.60 -17.95
CA VAL A 298 3.20 -26.04 -18.11
C VAL A 298 2.41 -25.93 -16.79
N ARG A 299 3.09 -25.96 -15.63
CA ARG A 299 2.48 -25.84 -14.30
C ARG A 299 1.42 -24.75 -14.12
N PRO A 300 1.62 -23.48 -14.55
CA PRO A 300 0.56 -22.46 -14.44
C PRO A 300 -0.72 -22.84 -15.19
N LEU A 301 -0.62 -23.51 -16.34
CA LEU A 301 -1.77 -24.01 -17.11
C LEU A 301 -2.43 -25.20 -16.39
N GLN A 302 -1.63 -26.09 -15.79
CA GLN A 302 -2.14 -27.23 -15.00
C GLN A 302 -2.96 -26.76 -13.79
N ILE A 303 -2.43 -25.80 -13.02
CA ILE A 303 -3.11 -25.31 -11.81
C ILE A 303 -4.42 -24.61 -12.19
N ALA A 304 -4.43 -23.87 -13.30
CA ALA A 304 -5.64 -23.22 -13.78
C ALA A 304 -6.67 -24.19 -14.39
N GLY A 305 -6.31 -25.46 -14.65
CA GLY A 305 -7.17 -26.38 -15.39
C GLY A 305 -7.34 -26.01 -16.87
N LEU A 306 -6.42 -25.21 -17.43
CA LEU A 306 -6.50 -24.64 -18.78
C LEU A 306 -5.42 -25.22 -19.71
N LEU A 307 -5.11 -26.50 -19.54
CA LEU A 307 -4.24 -27.22 -20.46
C LEU A 307 -4.93 -27.34 -21.82
N GLY A 308 -4.22 -27.09 -22.90
CA GLY A 308 -4.79 -27.14 -24.26
C GLY A 308 -5.54 -25.87 -24.69
N ALA A 309 -5.91 -24.99 -23.75
CA ALA A 309 -6.78 -23.84 -24.06
C ALA A 309 -6.05 -22.65 -24.71
N TYR A 310 -4.71 -22.58 -24.61
CA TYR A 310 -3.93 -21.44 -25.11
C TYR A 310 -2.74 -21.86 -25.96
N ASN A 311 -2.52 -21.11 -27.04
CA ASN A 311 -1.26 -21.07 -27.77
C ASN A 311 -0.31 -20.08 -27.09
N VAL A 312 0.94 -20.50 -26.90
CA VAL A 312 1.96 -19.69 -26.21
C VAL A 312 3.14 -19.50 -27.14
N PHE A 313 3.44 -18.24 -27.43
CA PHE A 313 4.67 -17.85 -28.11
C PHE A 313 5.54 -17.06 -27.14
N ALA A 314 6.78 -17.47 -26.96
CA ALA A 314 7.66 -16.81 -26.01
C ALA A 314 9.06 -16.58 -26.57
N LEU A 315 9.63 -15.42 -26.25
CA LEU A 315 11.01 -15.07 -26.52
C LEU A 315 11.78 -14.97 -25.20
N VAL A 316 12.83 -15.77 -25.07
CA VAL A 316 13.60 -15.89 -23.84
C VAL A 316 15.06 -15.55 -24.10
N ARG A 317 15.62 -14.73 -23.21
CA ARG A 317 17.03 -14.28 -23.28
C ARG A 317 17.69 -14.30 -21.90
N GLY A 318 18.95 -14.70 -21.88
CA GLY A 318 19.82 -14.68 -20.69
C GLY A 318 19.63 -15.84 -19.71
N GLY A 319 20.60 -15.99 -18.80
CA GLY A 319 20.64 -17.05 -17.79
C GLY A 319 20.74 -18.47 -18.37
N GLY A 320 20.39 -19.47 -17.57
CA GLY A 320 20.40 -20.89 -17.98
C GLY A 320 18.98 -21.49 -18.03
N THR A 321 18.88 -22.74 -18.48
CA THR A 321 17.61 -23.46 -18.74
C THR A 321 16.60 -23.36 -17.59
N THR A 322 17.02 -23.64 -16.35
CA THR A 322 16.15 -23.58 -15.17
C THR A 322 15.70 -22.16 -14.79
N GLY A 323 16.53 -21.16 -15.10
CA GLY A 323 16.19 -19.74 -14.94
C GLY A 323 15.14 -19.33 -15.97
N GLN A 324 15.34 -19.75 -17.22
CA GLN A 324 14.46 -19.49 -18.35
C GLN A 324 13.09 -20.16 -18.18
N SER A 325 13.04 -21.43 -17.80
CA SER A 325 11.78 -22.14 -17.54
C SER A 325 10.95 -21.49 -16.44
N GLY A 326 11.62 -21.03 -15.37
CA GLY A 326 10.95 -20.29 -14.29
C GLY A 326 10.51 -18.87 -14.69
N ALA A 327 11.25 -18.19 -15.57
CA ALA A 327 10.84 -16.90 -16.12
C ALA A 327 9.61 -17.05 -17.02
N LEU A 328 9.59 -18.08 -17.87
CA LEU A 328 8.44 -18.43 -18.72
C LEU A 328 7.20 -18.74 -17.89
N ALA A 329 7.31 -19.61 -16.89
CA ALA A 329 6.20 -19.95 -16.00
C ALA A 329 5.57 -18.71 -15.34
N HIS A 330 6.41 -17.76 -14.90
CA HIS A 330 5.94 -16.50 -14.33
C HIS A 330 5.28 -15.57 -15.37
N GLY A 331 5.74 -15.59 -16.62
CA GLY A 331 5.11 -14.88 -17.73
C GLY A 331 3.73 -15.45 -18.07
N ILE A 332 3.67 -16.77 -18.29
CA ILE A 332 2.42 -17.49 -18.61
C ILE A 332 1.37 -17.30 -17.51
N ALA A 333 1.74 -17.39 -16.23
CA ALA A 333 0.82 -17.14 -15.12
C ALA A 333 0.21 -15.72 -15.14
N LYS A 334 0.98 -14.71 -15.59
CA LYS A 334 0.45 -13.36 -15.78
C LYS A 334 -0.44 -13.27 -17.02
N GLY A 335 -0.09 -13.96 -18.11
CA GLY A 335 -0.88 -13.98 -19.34
C GLY A 335 -2.26 -14.54 -19.09
N LEU A 336 -2.34 -15.66 -18.35
CA LEU A 336 -3.61 -16.25 -17.91
C LEU A 336 -4.47 -15.28 -17.09
N LEU A 337 -3.84 -14.47 -16.23
CA LEU A 337 -4.56 -13.47 -15.44
C LEU A 337 -5.17 -12.35 -16.30
N VAL A 338 -4.61 -12.07 -17.49
CA VAL A 338 -5.17 -11.10 -18.43
C VAL A 338 -6.48 -11.63 -19.03
N HIS A 339 -6.52 -12.92 -19.36
CA HIS A 339 -7.70 -13.55 -19.96
C HIS A 339 -8.77 -13.91 -18.93
N ASN A 340 -8.36 -14.37 -17.74
CA ASN A 340 -9.27 -14.71 -16.66
C ASN A 340 -8.77 -14.12 -15.32
N PRO A 341 -9.33 -12.98 -14.87
CA PRO A 341 -8.90 -12.31 -13.63
C PRO A 341 -9.25 -13.10 -12.36
N ASP A 342 -10.19 -14.04 -12.41
CA ASP A 342 -10.66 -14.80 -11.24
C ASP A 342 -9.59 -15.78 -10.73
N LEU A 343 -8.65 -16.16 -11.61
CA LEU A 343 -7.49 -16.99 -11.27
C LEU A 343 -6.48 -16.27 -10.34
N ALA A 344 -6.66 -14.98 -10.05
CA ALA A 344 -5.76 -14.19 -9.21
C ALA A 344 -5.52 -14.83 -7.83
N ASP A 345 -6.57 -15.29 -7.16
CA ASP A 345 -6.49 -15.85 -5.82
C ASP A 345 -5.80 -17.21 -5.81
N LEU A 346 -6.15 -18.06 -6.78
CA LEU A 346 -5.52 -19.35 -7.00
C LEU A 346 -4.00 -19.20 -7.21
N PHE A 347 -3.58 -18.27 -8.09
CA PHE A 347 -2.16 -18.04 -8.35
C PHE A 347 -1.41 -17.32 -7.23
N ARG A 348 -2.12 -16.54 -6.39
CA ARG A 348 -1.55 -15.97 -5.16
C ARG A 348 -1.25 -17.07 -4.15
N ARG A 349 -2.21 -17.98 -3.93
CA ARG A 349 -2.06 -19.13 -3.01
C ARG A 349 -0.90 -20.04 -3.44
N THR A 350 -0.79 -20.33 -4.74
CA THR A 350 0.28 -21.16 -5.31
C THR A 350 1.59 -20.40 -5.60
N LYS A 351 1.66 -19.11 -5.28
CA LYS A 351 2.84 -18.23 -5.43
C LYS A 351 3.35 -18.06 -6.88
N MET A 352 2.54 -18.35 -7.90
CA MET A 352 2.91 -18.21 -9.31
C MET A 352 3.01 -16.74 -9.76
N LEU A 353 2.21 -15.85 -9.15
CA LEU A 353 2.26 -14.40 -9.41
C LEU A 353 3.39 -13.69 -8.66
N ARG A 354 4.09 -14.35 -7.73
CA ARG A 354 5.21 -13.75 -7.00
C ARG A 354 6.50 -13.97 -7.79
N ARG A 355 7.17 -12.88 -8.18
CA ARG A 355 8.52 -12.97 -8.76
C ARG A 355 9.48 -13.58 -7.73
N ASP A 356 10.27 -14.58 -8.15
CA ASP A 356 11.35 -15.15 -7.34
C ASP A 356 12.47 -14.09 -7.16
N PRO A 357 12.72 -13.61 -5.92
CA PRO A 357 13.70 -12.57 -5.68
C PRO A 357 15.14 -13.11 -5.56
N ARG A 358 15.33 -14.44 -5.57
CA ARG A 358 16.65 -15.06 -5.37
C ARG A 358 17.61 -14.66 -6.50
N MET A 359 18.75 -14.09 -6.11
CA MET A 359 19.82 -13.66 -7.00
C MET A 359 21.15 -14.23 -6.54
N VAL A 360 22.12 -14.36 -7.44
CA VAL A 360 23.48 -14.74 -7.09
C VAL A 360 24.09 -13.61 -6.25
N GLU A 361 24.50 -13.94 -5.02
CA GLU A 361 25.23 -13.00 -4.18
C GLU A 361 26.63 -12.74 -4.74
N ARG A 362 27.09 -11.48 -4.66
CA ARG A 362 28.47 -11.13 -5.04
C ARG A 362 29.51 -11.80 -4.15
N LYS A 363 30.72 -12.01 -4.66
CA LYS A 363 31.89 -12.35 -3.84
C LYS A 363 32.21 -11.21 -2.87
N LYS A 364 32.52 -11.55 -1.62
CA LYS A 364 32.99 -10.59 -0.61
C LYS A 364 34.52 -10.70 -0.48
N PRO A 365 35.25 -9.60 -0.24
CA PRO A 365 36.69 -9.67 0.01
C PRO A 365 36.96 -10.53 1.26
N GLY A 366 38.09 -11.24 1.26
CA GLY A 366 38.45 -12.19 2.34
C GLY A 366 37.70 -13.52 2.33
N LEU A 367 36.72 -13.71 1.42
CA LEU A 367 36.02 -14.99 1.24
C LEU A 367 36.35 -15.62 -0.14
N ALA A 368 36.37 -16.95 -0.18
CA ALA A 368 36.57 -17.71 -1.41
C ALA A 368 35.38 -17.61 -2.38
N LYS A 369 34.15 -17.56 -1.83
CA LYS A 369 32.89 -17.33 -2.58
C LYS A 369 32.03 -16.27 -1.86
N ALA A 370 30.74 -16.19 -2.15
CA ALA A 370 29.84 -15.25 -1.47
C ALA A 370 29.82 -15.42 0.06
N ARG A 371 29.87 -16.67 0.55
CA ARG A 371 29.84 -17.02 1.99
C ARG A 371 30.94 -17.98 2.43
N LYS A 372 31.57 -18.72 1.51
CA LYS A 372 32.63 -19.69 1.83
C LYS A 372 33.90 -18.93 2.24
N ALA A 373 34.29 -19.04 3.51
CA ALA A 373 35.57 -18.55 4.00
C ALA A 373 36.72 -19.49 3.57
N TYR A 374 37.94 -18.95 3.57
CA TYR A 374 39.14 -19.79 3.55
C TYR A 374 39.27 -20.53 4.89
N ALA A 375 40.10 -21.58 4.94
CA ALA A 375 40.33 -22.32 6.17
C ALA A 375 40.90 -21.39 7.25
N TRP A 376 40.28 -21.39 8.44
CA TRP A 376 40.73 -20.61 9.58
C TRP A 376 41.64 -21.47 10.47
N VAL A 377 42.81 -20.95 10.84
CA VAL A 377 43.79 -21.63 11.70
C VAL A 377 43.84 -20.90 13.04
N LYS A 378 43.55 -21.62 14.14
CA LYS A 378 43.36 -21.04 15.49
C LYS A 378 44.66 -20.74 16.25
N ARG A 379 45.67 -21.61 16.05
CA ARG A 379 46.95 -21.80 16.80
C ARG A 379 47.11 -21.05 18.12
#